data_AF-A0A932H5L9-F1
#
_entry.id   AF-A0A932H5L9-F1
#
_cell.length_a   1.000
_cell.length_b   1.000
_cell.length_c   1.000
_cell.angle_alpha   90.00
_cell.angle_beta   90.00
_cell.angle_gamma   90.00
#
_symmetry.space_group_name_H-M   'P 1'
#
loop_
_entity.id
_entity.type
_entity.pdbx_description
1 polymer ?
#
loop_
_entity_poly.entity_id
_entity_poly.type
_entity_poly.pdbx_seq_one_letter_code
_entity_poly.pdbx_strand_id
1 'polypeptide(L)'
;MMKRDECLKVLARHRTSEIVVAVYKAAQEWIHISPSELNYTFVGAMGQASSHALGLALGRPDKRVIVLDGDGSLLMNLGSLVTIGDAAPKNLIHCVCENGTYETNGGVAVPGARRVSFTAIARAAGYPKSYEFDNLEEWDREVGRILREQGPILVDLKVAPGEEYPEDFRRLYSVQSREAFRKALKK
;
A
#
# COMPACT_ATOMS: atom_id res chain seq x y z
N MET A 1 -17.03 -6.86 4.12
CA MET A 1 -15.58 -6.88 3.82
C MET A 1 -15.39 -7.12 2.35
N MET A 2 -14.63 -6.26 1.70
CA MET A 2 -14.35 -6.34 0.26
C MET A 2 -13.32 -7.45 0.01
N LYS A 3 -13.25 -8.03 -1.18
CA LYS A 3 -12.11 -8.89 -1.52
C LYS A 3 -10.88 -8.02 -1.84
N ARG A 4 -9.72 -8.37 -1.30
CA ARG A 4 -8.48 -7.60 -1.50
C ARG A 4 -8.13 -7.43 -2.98
N ASP A 5 -8.18 -8.50 -3.76
CA ASP A 5 -7.86 -8.47 -5.19
C ASP A 5 -8.84 -7.61 -6.00
N GLU A 6 -10.13 -7.58 -5.64
CA GLU A 6 -11.11 -6.67 -6.24
C GLU A 6 -10.81 -5.19 -5.93
N CYS A 7 -10.44 -4.86 -4.69
CA CYS A 7 -9.98 -3.51 -4.34
C CYS A 7 -8.74 -3.10 -5.17
N LEU A 8 -7.81 -4.04 -5.39
CA LEU A 8 -6.62 -3.81 -6.21
C LEU A 8 -6.96 -3.67 -7.70
N LYS A 9 -7.91 -4.45 -8.23
CA LYS A 9 -8.40 -4.31 -9.61
C LYS A 9 -9.04 -2.93 -9.83
N VAL A 10 -9.84 -2.46 -8.87
CA VAL A 10 -10.39 -1.10 -8.88
C VAL A 10 -9.27 -0.06 -8.93
N LEU A 11 -8.28 -0.15 -8.03
CA LEU A 11 -7.14 0.77 -8.03
C LEU A 11 -6.37 0.75 -9.37
N ALA A 12 -6.16 -0.44 -9.94
CA ALA A 12 -5.40 -0.62 -11.17
C ALA A 12 -6.04 0.08 -12.38
N ARG A 13 -7.37 0.22 -12.43
CA ARG A 13 -8.08 0.95 -13.51
C ARG A 13 -7.72 2.44 -13.54
N HIS A 14 -7.30 3.00 -12.41
CA HIS A 14 -6.94 4.41 -12.28
C HIS A 14 -5.43 4.66 -12.33
N ARG A 15 -4.63 3.59 -12.30
CA ARG A 15 -3.18 3.72 -12.32
C ARG A 15 -2.71 4.24 -13.69
N THR A 16 -1.82 5.21 -13.65
CA THR A 16 -1.11 5.74 -14.80
C THR A 16 0.40 5.49 -14.66
N SER A 17 1.09 6.36 -13.92
CA SER A 17 2.55 6.38 -13.79
C SER A 17 3.00 6.44 -12.32
N GLU A 18 2.11 6.09 -11.40
CA GLU A 18 2.41 6.05 -9.98
C GLU A 18 3.44 4.95 -9.67
N ILE A 19 4.35 5.28 -8.75
CA ILE A 19 5.20 4.30 -8.09
C ILE A 19 4.32 3.54 -7.11
N VAL A 20 4.29 2.21 -7.21
CA VAL A 20 3.52 1.38 -6.28
C VAL A 20 4.47 0.53 -5.45
N VAL A 21 4.53 0.84 -4.16
CA VAL A 21 5.24 0.06 -3.16
C VAL A 21 4.30 -1.01 -2.64
N ALA A 22 4.43 -2.24 -3.13
CA ALA A 22 3.56 -3.35 -2.74
C ALA A 22 4.37 -4.42 -2.00
N VAL A 23 3.82 -4.94 -0.91
CA VAL A 23 4.47 -5.95 -0.08
C VAL A 23 3.57 -7.16 0.20
N TYR A 24 4.18 -8.30 0.49
CA TYR A 24 3.51 -9.54 0.90
C TYR A 24 2.39 -9.98 -0.05
N LYS A 25 1.24 -10.37 0.50
CA LYS A 25 0.11 -10.87 -0.28
C LYS A 25 -0.41 -9.85 -1.28
N ALA A 26 -0.43 -8.55 -0.94
CA ALA A 26 -0.83 -7.51 -1.88
C ALA A 26 0.15 -7.43 -3.06
N ALA A 27 1.46 -7.62 -2.83
CA ALA A 27 2.44 -7.67 -3.92
C ALA A 27 2.21 -8.85 -4.86
N GLN A 28 1.92 -10.04 -4.33
CA GLN A 28 1.70 -11.25 -5.15
C GLN A 28 0.52 -11.06 -6.11
N GLU A 29 -0.57 -10.43 -5.66
CA GLU A 29 -1.71 -10.11 -6.53
C GLU A 29 -1.37 -8.96 -7.50
N TRP A 30 -0.76 -7.90 -6.98
CA TRP A 30 -0.51 -6.67 -7.73
C TRP A 30 0.39 -6.85 -8.96
N ILE A 31 1.40 -7.72 -8.89
CA ILE A 31 2.30 -7.98 -10.02
C ILE A 31 1.60 -8.64 -11.22
N HIS A 32 0.43 -9.23 -11.01
CA HIS A 32 -0.44 -9.81 -12.04
C HIS A 32 -1.56 -8.85 -12.44
N ILE A 33 -2.17 -8.17 -11.47
CA ILE A 33 -3.28 -7.22 -11.71
C ILE A 33 -2.79 -5.96 -12.46
N SER A 34 -1.63 -5.42 -12.09
CA SER A 34 -1.07 -4.20 -12.69
C SER A 34 0.45 -4.32 -12.88
N PRO A 35 0.91 -5.10 -13.88
CA PRO A 35 2.33 -5.24 -14.17
C PRO A 35 2.93 -3.91 -14.63
N SER A 36 4.03 -3.48 -14.01
CA SER A 36 4.74 -2.26 -14.36
C SER A 36 6.16 -2.27 -13.83
N GLU A 37 7.08 -1.60 -14.54
CA GLU A 37 8.43 -1.34 -14.04
C GLU A 37 8.44 -0.41 -12.82
N LEU A 38 7.36 0.36 -12.58
CA LEU A 38 7.20 1.23 -11.41
C LEU A 38 6.61 0.52 -10.20
N ASN A 39 6.46 -0.81 -10.25
CA ASN A 39 6.20 -1.60 -9.05
C ASN A 39 7.51 -1.78 -8.27
N TYR A 40 7.56 -1.21 -7.06
CA TYR A 40 8.64 -1.43 -6.12
C TYR A 40 8.21 -2.52 -5.13
N THR A 41 8.77 -3.71 -5.29
CA THR A 41 8.48 -4.86 -4.44
C THR A 41 9.74 -5.32 -3.71
N PHE A 42 9.56 -5.82 -2.50
CA PHE A 42 10.61 -6.44 -1.72
C PHE A 42 9.99 -7.43 -0.72
N VAL A 43 10.82 -8.34 -0.20
CA VAL A 43 10.41 -9.40 0.72
C VAL A 43 11.39 -9.47 1.89
N GLY A 44 10.97 -10.05 3.01
CA GLY A 44 11.81 -10.21 4.20
C GLY A 44 11.99 -8.94 5.05
N ALA A 45 11.17 -7.91 4.83
CA ALA A 45 11.24 -6.64 5.57
C ALA A 45 9.83 -6.15 5.94
N MET A 46 9.11 -6.92 6.78
CA MET A 46 7.76 -6.55 7.22
C MET A 46 7.81 -5.21 7.96
N GLY A 47 6.80 -4.37 7.75
CA GLY A 47 6.75 -3.02 8.32
C GLY A 47 7.64 -1.98 7.64
N GLN A 48 8.36 -2.32 6.57
CA GLN A 48 9.22 -1.33 5.90
C GLN A 48 8.56 -0.66 4.68
N ALA A 49 7.33 -1.05 4.29
CA ALA A 49 6.66 -0.49 3.12
C ALA A 49 6.48 1.03 3.21
N SER A 50 5.97 1.50 4.34
CA SER A 50 5.79 2.93 4.65
C SER A 50 7.11 3.72 4.60
N SER A 51 8.18 3.20 5.23
CA SER A 51 9.50 3.84 5.24
C SER A 51 10.10 3.98 3.83
N HIS A 52 10.04 2.93 3.01
CA HIS A 52 10.54 2.99 1.63
C HIS A 52 9.71 3.94 0.78
N ALA A 53 8.38 3.91 0.94
CA ALA A 53 7.48 4.81 0.23
C ALA A 53 7.74 6.28 0.57
N LEU A 54 8.01 6.60 1.84
CA LEU A 54 8.40 7.95 2.25
C LEU A 54 9.67 8.41 1.54
N GLY A 55 10.71 7.57 1.52
CA GLY A 55 11.95 7.89 0.81
C GLY A 55 11.75 8.13 -0.69
N LEU A 56 10.92 7.30 -1.33
CA LEU A 56 10.55 7.47 -2.75
C LEU A 56 9.73 8.76 -2.98
N ALA A 57 8.79 9.07 -2.09
CA ALA A 57 7.95 10.26 -2.19
C ALA A 57 8.78 11.55 -2.06
N LEU A 58 9.72 11.59 -1.11
CA LEU A 58 10.64 12.70 -0.91
C LEU A 58 11.67 12.80 -2.06
N GLY A 59 12.16 11.67 -2.57
CA GLY A 59 13.15 11.64 -3.65
C GLY A 59 12.58 11.89 -5.05
N ARG A 60 11.28 11.66 -5.26
CA ARG A 60 10.55 11.94 -6.50
C ARG A 60 9.24 12.68 -6.20
N PRO A 61 9.31 13.96 -5.79
CA PRO A 61 8.12 14.76 -5.50
C PRO A 61 7.19 14.94 -6.72
N ASP A 62 7.72 14.71 -7.92
CA ASP A 62 7.01 14.77 -9.19
C ASP A 62 6.21 13.50 -9.53
N LYS A 63 6.45 12.38 -8.82
CA LYS A 63 5.70 11.13 -8.99
C LYS A 63 4.86 10.83 -7.75
N ARG A 64 3.61 10.43 -7.94
CA ARG A 64 2.77 9.94 -6.84
C ARG A 64 3.20 8.53 -6.43
N VAL A 65 3.25 8.29 -5.13
CA VAL A 65 3.65 7.02 -4.51
C VAL A 65 2.44 6.44 -3.77
N ILE A 66 2.10 5.20 -4.12
CA ILE A 66 1.02 4.44 -3.49
C ILE A 66 1.65 3.26 -2.75
N VAL A 67 1.29 3.09 -1.48
CA VAL A 67 1.69 1.93 -0.68
C VAL A 67 0.54 0.94 -0.66
N LEU A 68 0.80 -0.33 -0.95
CA LEU A 68 -0.09 -1.45 -0.72
C LEU A 68 0.49 -2.28 0.41
N ASP A 69 0.09 -1.93 1.63
CA ASP A 69 0.58 -2.52 2.88
C ASP A 69 -0.48 -3.44 3.50
N GLY A 70 -0.06 -4.29 4.44
CA GLY A 70 -0.98 -5.03 5.30
C GLY A 70 -1.06 -4.39 6.68
N ASP A 71 -2.20 -4.51 7.36
CA ASP A 71 -2.38 -4.08 8.75
C ASP A 71 -1.32 -4.67 9.70
N GLY A 72 -1.05 -5.97 9.60
CA GLY A 72 -0.01 -6.63 10.39
C GLY A 72 1.40 -6.10 10.11
N SER A 73 1.69 -5.77 8.84
CA SER A 73 2.97 -5.16 8.44
C SER A 73 3.09 -3.75 9.02
N LEU A 74 2.07 -2.90 8.87
CA LEU A 74 2.05 -1.57 9.45
C LEU A 74 2.23 -1.58 10.97
N LEU A 75 1.59 -2.51 11.69
CA LEU A 75 1.73 -2.65 13.14
C LEU A 75 3.18 -2.91 13.58
N MET A 76 3.99 -3.60 12.76
CA MET A 76 5.40 -3.85 13.07
C MET A 76 6.26 -2.59 12.99
N ASN A 77 5.77 -1.51 12.36
CA ASN A 77 6.46 -0.23 12.26
C ASN A 77 5.47 0.94 12.36
N LEU A 78 4.63 0.92 13.38
CA LEU A 78 3.57 1.92 13.54
C LEU A 78 4.13 3.35 13.68
N GLY A 79 5.33 3.49 14.26
CA GLY A 79 6.03 4.78 14.38
C GLY A 79 6.32 5.46 13.05
N SER A 80 6.35 4.71 11.94
CA SER A 80 6.50 5.29 10.59
C SER A 80 5.39 6.27 10.23
N LEU A 81 4.18 6.12 10.79
CA LEU A 81 3.08 7.09 10.59
C LEU A 81 3.46 8.46 11.15
N VAL A 82 4.12 8.52 12.31
CA VAL A 82 4.57 9.79 12.91
C VAL A 82 5.63 10.43 12.02
N THR A 83 6.58 9.64 11.52
CA THR A 83 7.61 10.13 10.60
C THR A 83 7.03 10.66 9.28
N ILE A 84 6.03 9.97 8.70
CA ILE A 84 5.37 10.42 7.46
C ILE A 84 4.54 11.68 7.72
N GLY A 85 3.82 11.75 8.84
CA GLY A 85 3.03 12.92 9.20
C GLY A 85 3.90 14.17 9.39
N ASP A 86 5.06 14.03 10.03
CA ASP A 86 6.05 15.12 10.19
C ASP A 86 6.65 15.57 8.85
N ALA A 87 7.08 14.62 8.01
CA ALA A 87 7.65 14.93 6.70
C ALA A 87 6.63 15.50 5.70
N ALA A 88 5.34 15.21 5.89
CA ALA A 88 4.20 15.70 5.12
C ALA A 88 4.36 15.67 3.57
N PRO A 89 4.76 14.54 2.94
CA PRO A 89 4.89 14.47 1.49
C PRO A 89 3.52 14.58 0.79
N LYS A 90 3.39 15.57 -0.10
CA LYS A 90 2.14 15.86 -0.84
C LYS A 90 1.72 14.76 -1.82
N ASN A 91 2.62 13.85 -2.16
CA ASN A 91 2.49 12.85 -3.22
C ASN A 91 2.39 11.40 -2.68
N LEU A 92 2.16 11.19 -1.38
CA LEU A 92 2.09 9.86 -0.78
C LEU A 92 0.65 9.45 -0.40
N ILE A 93 0.26 8.25 -0.80
CA ILE A 93 -0.99 7.59 -0.39
C ILE A 93 -0.63 6.21 0.19
N HIS A 94 -1.03 5.94 1.43
CA HIS A 94 -0.76 4.70 2.12
C HIS A 94 -2.04 3.89 2.24
N CYS A 95 -2.23 2.92 1.34
CA CYS A 95 -3.35 1.99 1.40
C CYS A 95 -2.99 0.79 2.29
N VAL A 96 -3.76 0.58 3.36
CA VAL A 96 -3.64 -0.54 4.28
C VAL A 96 -4.74 -1.54 3.95
N CYS A 97 -4.35 -2.75 3.56
CA CYS A 97 -5.26 -3.88 3.41
C CYS A 97 -5.47 -4.51 4.79
N GLU A 98 -6.53 -4.12 5.50
CA GLU A 98 -6.85 -4.64 6.82
C GLU A 98 -7.72 -5.89 6.72
N ASN A 99 -7.12 -7.06 6.92
CA ASN A 99 -7.84 -8.33 7.04
C ASN A 99 -7.84 -8.89 8.48
N GLY A 100 -7.15 -8.22 9.41
CA GLY A 100 -7.06 -8.61 10.82
C GLY A 100 -6.12 -9.79 11.09
N THR A 101 -5.32 -10.24 10.13
CA THR A 101 -4.49 -11.44 10.25
C THR A 101 -3.10 -11.28 9.63
N TYR A 102 -2.11 -11.96 10.19
CA TYR A 102 -0.84 -12.19 9.50
C TYR A 102 -1.02 -13.28 8.44
N GLU A 103 -1.69 -12.96 7.33
CA GLU A 103 -2.07 -13.91 6.27
C GLU A 103 -0.86 -14.69 5.71
N THR A 104 0.30 -14.04 5.59
CA THR A 104 1.55 -14.69 5.14
C THR A 104 2.20 -15.57 6.21
N ASN A 105 1.86 -15.40 7.50
CA ASN A 105 2.50 -16.07 8.63
C ASN A 105 1.54 -17.02 9.36
N GLY A 106 0.75 -17.78 8.60
CA GLY A 106 -0.15 -18.81 9.14
C GLY A 106 -1.53 -18.31 9.54
N GLY A 107 -1.91 -17.07 9.18
CA GLY A 107 -3.27 -16.57 9.33
C GLY A 107 -3.69 -16.28 10.78
N VAL A 108 -2.72 -16.12 11.69
CA VAL A 108 -3.01 -15.76 13.08
C VAL A 108 -3.44 -14.30 13.18
N ALA A 109 -4.33 -13.98 14.13
CA ALA A 109 -4.85 -12.63 14.30
C ALA A 109 -3.74 -11.62 14.62
N VAL A 110 -3.83 -10.41 14.05
CA VAL A 110 -2.93 -9.32 14.42
C VAL A 110 -3.29 -8.73 15.79
N PRO A 111 -2.33 -8.14 16.52
CA PRO A 111 -2.63 -7.40 17.75
C PRO A 111 -3.65 -6.29 17.49
N GLY A 112 -4.70 -6.23 18.31
CA GLY A 112 -5.71 -5.18 18.19
C GLY A 112 -6.64 -5.31 16.97
N ALA A 113 -6.67 -6.48 16.31
CA ALA A 113 -7.61 -6.76 15.21
C ALA A 113 -9.04 -6.32 15.57
N ARG A 114 -9.65 -5.53 14.68
CA ARG A 114 -11.01 -4.96 14.82
C ARG A 114 -11.21 -4.01 16.01
N ARG A 115 -10.15 -3.63 16.74
CA ARG A 115 -10.19 -2.66 17.84
C ARG A 115 -9.41 -1.39 17.52
N VAL A 116 -8.33 -1.52 16.77
CA VAL A 116 -7.50 -0.40 16.33
C VAL A 116 -8.10 0.24 15.08
N SER A 117 -8.14 1.58 15.05
CA SER A 117 -8.48 2.35 13.84
C SER A 117 -7.21 2.98 13.29
N PHE A 118 -6.73 2.49 12.15
CA PHE A 118 -5.55 3.05 11.48
C PHE A 118 -5.81 4.46 10.95
N THR A 119 -7.04 4.75 10.53
CA THR A 119 -7.44 6.10 10.09
C THR A 119 -7.39 7.12 11.22
N ALA A 120 -7.80 6.73 12.45
CA ALA A 120 -7.68 7.58 13.63
C ALA A 120 -6.22 7.79 14.05
N ILE A 121 -5.41 6.72 14.05
CA ILE A 121 -3.97 6.83 14.36
C ILE A 121 -3.26 7.73 13.35
N ALA A 122 -3.52 7.58 12.05
CA ALA A 122 -2.90 8.40 11.02
C ALA A 122 -3.21 9.89 11.21
N ARG A 123 -4.47 10.24 11.50
CA ARG A 123 -4.85 11.64 11.81
C ARG A 123 -4.11 12.15 13.02
N ALA A 124 -4.05 11.38 14.11
CA ALA A 124 -3.30 11.74 15.32
C ALA A 124 -1.79 11.84 15.07
N ALA A 125 -1.26 11.11 14.09
CA ALA A 125 0.13 11.13 13.66
C ALA A 125 0.46 12.28 12.69
N GLY A 126 -0.51 13.10 12.29
CA GLY A 126 -0.30 14.28 11.43
C GLY A 126 -0.71 14.12 9.97
N TYR A 127 -1.37 13.02 9.59
CA TYR A 127 -1.92 12.91 8.23
C TYR A 127 -3.11 13.88 8.10
N PRO A 128 -3.11 14.80 7.12
CA PRO A 128 -4.20 15.74 6.92
C PRO A 128 -5.51 15.04 6.52
N LYS A 129 -5.41 13.83 5.95
CA LYS A 129 -6.54 13.07 5.44
C LYS A 129 -6.40 11.59 5.71
N SER A 130 -7.50 10.96 6.08
CA SER A 130 -7.62 9.53 6.09
C SER A 130 -9.04 9.08 5.75
N TYR A 131 -9.13 7.97 5.01
CA TYR A 131 -10.37 7.38 4.52
C TYR A 131 -10.43 5.91 4.93
N GLU A 132 -11.62 5.42 5.22
CA GLU A 132 -11.89 4.01 5.52
C GLU A 132 -12.96 3.52 4.54
N PHE A 133 -12.77 2.33 3.98
CA PHE A 133 -13.74 1.71 3.08
C PHE A 133 -13.99 0.27 3.50
N ASP A 134 -15.27 -0.11 3.58
CA ASP A 134 -15.73 -1.49 3.76
C ASP A 134 -16.70 -1.97 2.66
N ASN A 135 -17.02 -1.08 1.72
CA ASN A 135 -17.86 -1.30 0.55
C ASN A 135 -17.06 -1.02 -0.75
N LEU A 136 -17.09 -1.98 -1.69
CA LEU A 136 -16.31 -1.93 -2.93
C LEU A 136 -16.79 -0.86 -3.90
N GLU A 137 -18.10 -0.61 -3.95
CA GLU A 137 -18.70 0.37 -4.85
C GLU A 137 -18.35 1.80 -4.41
N GLU A 138 -18.25 2.03 -3.09
CA GLU A 138 -17.78 3.29 -2.54
C GLU A 138 -16.30 3.51 -2.85
N TRP A 139 -15.47 2.48 -2.67
CA TRP A 139 -14.07 2.53 -3.07
C TRP A 139 -13.91 2.86 -4.57
N ASP A 140 -14.67 2.21 -5.45
CA ASP A 140 -14.64 2.44 -6.91
C ASP A 140 -15.05 3.87 -7.29
N ARG A 141 -16.04 4.45 -6.59
CA ARG A 141 -16.42 5.86 -6.80
C ARG A 141 -15.36 6.85 -6.34
N GLU A 142 -14.70 6.58 -5.22
CA GLU A 142 -13.85 7.56 -4.53
C GLU A 142 -12.37 7.48 -4.90
N VAL A 143 -11.85 6.30 -5.28
CA VAL A 143 -10.42 6.09 -5.55
C VAL A 143 -9.85 7.09 -6.55
N GLY A 144 -10.57 7.34 -7.65
CA GLY A 144 -10.11 8.27 -8.69
C GLY A 144 -10.00 9.71 -8.19
N ARG A 145 -10.82 10.11 -7.20
CA ARG A 145 -10.75 11.43 -6.54
C ARG A 145 -9.58 11.46 -5.55
N ILE A 146 -9.47 10.46 -4.68
CA ILE A 146 -8.42 10.35 -3.66
C ILE A 146 -7.03 10.34 -4.30
N LEU A 147 -6.87 9.61 -5.40
CA LEU A 147 -5.64 9.57 -6.18
C LEU A 147 -5.21 10.92 -6.75
N ARG A 148 -6.06 11.96 -6.76
CA ARG A 148 -5.70 13.33 -7.21
C ARG A 148 -5.42 14.29 -6.07
N GLU A 149 -5.71 13.90 -4.83
CA GLU A 149 -5.53 14.76 -3.67
C GLU A 149 -4.06 14.90 -3.25
N GLN A 150 -3.76 16.00 -2.56
CA GLN A 150 -2.48 16.18 -1.86
C GLN A 150 -2.50 15.42 -0.53
N GLY A 151 -1.43 14.67 -0.28
CA GLY A 151 -1.19 13.87 0.91
C GLY A 151 -0.31 14.52 1.98
N PRO A 152 0.19 13.72 2.94
CA PRO A 152 0.05 12.26 2.99
C PRO A 152 -1.39 11.82 3.30
N ILE A 153 -1.86 10.76 2.65
CA ILE A 153 -3.21 10.21 2.86
C ILE A 153 -3.10 8.78 3.35
N LEU A 154 -3.84 8.40 4.39
CA LEU A 154 -4.03 7.01 4.75
C LEU A 154 -5.38 6.52 4.24
N VAL A 155 -5.41 5.39 3.54
CA VAL A 155 -6.63 4.70 3.12
C VAL A 155 -6.64 3.33 3.78
N ASP A 156 -7.62 3.09 4.63
CA ASP A 156 -7.83 1.80 5.27
C ASP A 156 -8.92 1.01 4.49
N LEU A 157 -8.54 -0.12 3.93
CA LEU A 157 -9.42 -1.00 3.17
C LEU A 157 -9.74 -2.22 4.03
N LYS A 158 -11.00 -2.33 4.50
CA LYS A 158 -11.48 -3.50 5.24
C LYS A 158 -11.72 -4.66 4.29
N VAL A 159 -10.77 -5.60 4.25
CA VAL A 159 -10.72 -6.65 3.24
C VAL A 159 -10.75 -8.06 3.82
N ALA A 160 -11.29 -8.99 3.04
CA ALA A 160 -11.04 -10.42 3.16
C ALA A 160 -9.91 -10.83 2.20
N PRO A 161 -9.30 -12.01 2.38
CA PRO A 161 -8.36 -12.56 1.40
C PRO A 161 -8.95 -12.55 -0.01
N GLY A 162 -8.10 -12.23 -0.99
CA GLY A 162 -8.47 -12.25 -2.40
C GLY A 162 -8.52 -13.66 -2.98
N GLU A 163 -8.71 -13.75 -4.29
CA GLU A 163 -8.51 -14.99 -5.02
C GLU A 163 -7.04 -15.45 -4.98
N GLU A 164 -6.80 -16.71 -5.31
CA GLU A 164 -5.45 -17.26 -5.32
C GLU A 164 -4.72 -16.84 -6.59
N TYR A 165 -3.63 -16.07 -6.44
CA TYR A 165 -2.74 -15.68 -7.52
C TYR A 165 -1.42 -16.46 -7.42
N PRO A 166 -0.78 -16.81 -8.56
CA PRO A 166 0.51 -17.49 -8.54
C PRO A 166 1.55 -16.68 -7.76
N GLU A 167 2.09 -17.27 -6.69
CA GLU A 167 3.15 -16.62 -5.92
C GLU A 167 4.50 -16.76 -6.64
N ASP A 168 5.15 -15.62 -6.89
CA ASP A 168 6.47 -15.58 -7.52
C ASP A 168 7.41 -14.70 -6.71
N PHE A 169 7.90 -15.27 -5.60
CA PHE A 169 8.92 -14.61 -4.80
C PHE A 169 10.15 -14.26 -5.64
N ARG A 170 10.53 -15.10 -6.62
CA ARG A 170 11.71 -14.87 -7.47
C ARG A 170 11.62 -13.56 -8.22
N ARG A 171 10.45 -13.29 -8.78
CA ARG A 171 10.18 -12.03 -9.46
C ARG A 171 10.20 -10.85 -8.49
N LEU A 172 9.58 -10.97 -7.31
CA LEU A 172 9.55 -9.89 -6.31
C LEU A 172 10.95 -9.45 -5.84
N TYR A 173 11.95 -10.35 -5.87
CA TYR A 173 13.33 -10.05 -5.48
C TYR A 173 14.32 -9.95 -6.65
N SER A 174 13.89 -10.08 -7.90
CA SER A 174 14.82 -10.23 -9.02
C SER A 174 15.69 -8.99 -9.24
N VAL A 175 16.96 -9.22 -9.58
CA VAL A 175 17.90 -8.13 -9.94
C VAL A 175 17.36 -7.35 -11.13
N GLN A 176 16.79 -8.07 -12.10
CA GLN A 176 16.19 -7.53 -13.30
C GLN A 176 15.05 -6.55 -12.97
N SER A 177 14.13 -6.91 -12.06
CA SER A 177 13.05 -6.02 -11.61
C SER A 177 13.58 -4.78 -10.91
N ARG A 178 14.63 -4.90 -10.08
CA ARG A 178 15.25 -3.75 -9.41
C ARG A 178 15.95 -2.81 -10.39
N GLU A 179 16.63 -3.36 -11.39
CA GLU A 179 17.26 -2.57 -12.46
C GLU A 179 16.23 -1.88 -13.35
N ALA A 180 15.15 -2.59 -13.73
CA ALA A 180 14.03 -2.03 -14.48
C ALA A 180 13.38 -0.88 -13.70
N PHE A 181 13.10 -1.08 -12.41
CA PHE A 181 12.58 -0.03 -11.52
C PHE A 181 13.52 1.18 -11.46
N ARG A 182 14.82 0.96 -11.25
CA ARG A 182 15.82 2.05 -11.22
C ARG A 182 15.86 2.83 -12.54
N LYS A 183 15.72 2.17 -13.69
CA LYS A 183 15.65 2.83 -15.01
C LYS A 183 14.35 3.61 -15.18
N ALA A 184 13.22 3.02 -14.80
CA ALA A 184 11.91 3.67 -14.86
C ALA A 184 11.83 4.89 -13.92
N LEU A 185 12.49 4.85 -12.76
CA LEU A 185 12.64 5.96 -11.83
C LEU A 185 13.57 7.08 -12.33
N LYS A 186 14.11 7.00 -13.55
CA LYS A 186 14.82 8.13 -14.18
C LYS A 186 14.00 8.83 -15.27
N LYS A 187 12.89 8.20 -15.68
CA LYS A 187 11.88 8.79 -16.55
C LYS A 187 10.91 9.63 -15.70
#